data_AF-D9VLF9-F1
#
_entry.id   AF-D9VLF9-F1
#
_cell.length_a   1.000
_cell.length_b   1.000
_cell.length_c   1.000
_cell.angle_alpha   90.00
_cell.angle_beta   90.00
_cell.angle_gamma   90.00
#
_symmetry.space_group_name_H-M   'P 1'
#
loop_
_entity.id
_entity.type
_entity.pdbx_description
1 polymer ?
#
loop_
_entity_poly.entity_id
_entity_poly.type
_entity_poly.pdbx_seq_one_letter_code
_entity_poly.pdbx_strand_id
1 'polypeptide(L)'
;MPAPPAVLLSQLVDGDEESFNLALADALEAHRDHFRVADRADGPDAAVSLDVLALACHARRRGWDVRVSSPYLPGRLLKAAEVR
;
A
#
# COMPACT_ATOMS: atom_id res chain seq x y z
N MET A 1 -19.42 -2.27 -1.35
CA MET A 1 -18.08 -2.90 -1.30
C MET A 1 -17.27 -2.17 -0.25
N PRO A 2 -16.49 -2.86 0.61
CA PRO A 2 -15.55 -2.20 1.50
C PRO A 2 -14.57 -1.35 0.69
N ALA A 3 -14.11 -0.23 1.26
CA ALA A 3 -13.10 0.60 0.63
C ALA A 3 -11.78 -0.18 0.46
N PRO A 4 -10.97 0.08 -0.58
CA PRO A 4 -9.73 -0.65 -0.86
C PRO A 4 -8.78 -0.84 0.35
N PRO A 5 -8.60 0.16 1.25
CA PRO A 5 -7.76 -0.01 2.44
C PRO A 5 -8.28 -1.06 3.44
N ALA A 6 -9.61 -1.24 3.51
CA ALA A 6 -10.22 -2.23 4.40
C ALA A 6 -10.01 -3.66 3.88
N VAL A 7 -10.06 -3.85 2.56
CA VAL A 7 -9.75 -5.16 1.93
C VAL A 7 -8.31 -5.54 2.18
N LEU A 8 -7.38 -4.59 2.01
CA LEU A 8 -5.95 -4.80 2.27
C LEU A 8 -5.69 -5.25 3.72
N LEU A 9 -6.35 -4.62 4.68
CA LEU A 9 -6.26 -5.00 6.09
C LEU A 9 -6.84 -6.41 6.34
N SER A 10 -7.98 -6.76 5.72
CA SER A 10 -8.54 -8.11 5.83
C SER A 10 -7.55 -9.18 5.36
N GLN A 11 -6.92 -9.01 4.20
CA GLN A 11 -5.96 -10.00 3.69
C GLN A 11 -4.72 -10.13 4.58
N LEU A 12 -4.27 -9.03 5.17
CA LEU A 12 -3.17 -9.04 6.14
C LEU A 12 -3.55 -9.82 7.40
N VAL A 13 -4.80 -9.71 7.88
CA VAL A 13 -5.28 -10.46 9.04
C VAL A 13 -5.46 -11.94 8.71
N ASP A 14 -6.04 -12.24 7.55
CA ASP A 14 -6.30 -13.60 7.07
C ASP A 14 -5.02 -14.37 6.70
N GLY A 15 -3.91 -13.66 6.49
CA GLY A 15 -2.64 -14.29 6.20
C GLY A 15 -2.43 -14.62 4.71
N ASP A 16 -3.25 -14.04 3.82
CA ASP A 16 -3.19 -14.29 2.38
C ASP A 16 -2.27 -13.28 1.69
N GLU A 17 -1.02 -13.69 1.45
CA GLU A 17 -0.01 -12.86 0.77
C GLU A 17 -0.40 -12.50 -0.67
N GLU A 18 -1.01 -13.42 -1.41
CA GLU A 18 -1.34 -13.22 -2.81
C GLU A 18 -2.48 -12.21 -2.95
N SER A 19 -3.56 -12.45 -2.19
CA SER A 19 -4.69 -11.52 -2.12
C SER A 19 -4.28 -10.16 -1.54
N PHE A 20 -3.33 -10.13 -0.60
CA PHE A 20 -2.77 -8.87 -0.09
C PHE A 20 -2.07 -8.07 -1.19
N ASN A 21 -1.24 -8.71 -2.02
CA ASN A 21 -0.56 -8.03 -3.12
C ASN A 21 -1.55 -7.48 -4.16
N LEU A 22 -2.63 -8.23 -4.46
CA LEU A 22 -3.70 -7.76 -5.35
C LEU A 22 -4.44 -6.56 -4.76
N ALA A 23 -4.87 -6.66 -3.50
CA ALA A 23 -5.55 -5.56 -2.80
C ALA A 23 -4.65 -4.32 -2.65
N LEU A 24 -3.34 -4.51 -2.53
CA LEU A 24 -2.36 -3.43 -2.45
C LEU A 24 -2.26 -2.68 -3.77
N ALA A 25 -2.22 -3.40 -4.89
CA ALA A 25 -2.23 -2.81 -6.22
C ALA A 25 -3.52 -2.01 -6.46
N ASP A 26 -4.68 -2.58 -6.14
CA ASP A 26 -5.98 -1.92 -6.26
C ASP A 26 -6.08 -0.66 -5.39
N ALA A 27 -5.58 -0.72 -4.16
CA ALA A 27 -5.58 0.43 -3.25
C ALA A 27 -4.70 1.59 -3.79
N LEU A 28 -3.54 1.27 -4.37
CA LEU A 28 -2.64 2.25 -4.96
C LEU A 28 -3.22 2.84 -6.26
N GLU A 29 -3.91 2.03 -7.06
CA GLU A 29 -4.59 2.47 -8.27
C GLU A 29 -5.76 3.41 -7.95
N ALA A 30 -6.61 3.03 -7.00
CA ALA A 30 -7.70 3.89 -6.53
C ALA A 30 -7.19 5.20 -5.92
N HIS A 31 -6.08 5.14 -5.17
CA HIS A 31 -5.43 6.33 -4.63
C HIS A 31 -4.91 7.24 -5.75
N ARG A 32 -4.20 6.69 -6.73
CA ARG A 32 -3.73 7.44 -7.92
C ARG A 32 -4.90 8.12 -8.62
N ASP A 33 -6.00 7.42 -8.87
CA ASP A 33 -7.14 7.96 -9.60
C ASP A 33 -7.85 9.07 -8.82
N HIS A 34 -7.93 8.95 -7.48
CA HIS A 34 -8.46 10.00 -6.61
C HIS A 34 -7.57 11.26 -6.63
N PHE A 35 -6.24 11.09 -6.58
CA PHE A 35 -5.29 12.20 -6.58
C PHE A 35 -5.08 12.83 -7.96
N ARG A 36 -5.28 12.07 -9.05
CA ARG A 36 -5.22 12.59 -10.41
C ARG A 36 -6.34 13.58 -10.74
N VAL A 37 -7.46 13.52 -10.01
CA VAL A 37 -8.59 14.46 -10.12
C VAL A 37 -8.41 15.67 -9.19
N ALA A 38 -7.61 15.54 -8.13
CA ALA A 38 -7.30 16.63 -7.21
C ALA A 38 -6.05 17.40 -7.70
N ASP A 39 -6.26 18.43 -8.52
CA ASP A 39 -5.28 19.39 -9.06
C ASP A 39 -4.50 20.22 -7.98
N ARG A 40 -4.38 19.72 -6.75
CA ARG A 40 -3.59 20.30 -5.65
C ARG A 40 -2.87 19.20 -4.87
N ALA A 41 -1.95 18.50 -5.50
CA ALA A 41 -1.05 17.57 -4.80
C ALA A 41 0.31 18.23 -4.54
N ASP A 42 0.32 19.36 -3.81
CA ASP A 42 1.58 20.02 -3.40
C ASP A 42 2.10 19.52 -2.03
N GLY A 43 1.42 18.53 -1.42
CA GLY A 43 1.77 17.98 -0.12
C GLY A 43 2.31 16.55 -0.20
N PRO A 44 3.34 16.17 0.59
CA PRO A 44 3.87 14.80 0.64
C PRO A 44 2.83 13.76 1.07
N ASP A 45 1.82 14.16 1.87
CA ASP A 45 0.67 13.31 2.23
C ASP A 45 -0.27 12.98 1.06
N ALA A 46 -0.24 13.78 -0.01
CA ALA A 46 -0.96 13.49 -1.26
C ALA A 46 -0.21 12.51 -2.17
N ALA A 47 1.10 12.35 -1.94
CA ALA A 47 1.97 11.53 -2.78
C ALA A 47 2.11 10.09 -2.27
N VAL A 48 1.79 9.81 -1.00
CA VAL A 48 1.91 8.48 -0.39
C VAL A 48 0.83 8.28 0.66
N SER A 49 -0.04 7.27 0.49
CA SER A 49 -0.96 6.86 1.55
C SER A 49 -0.20 6.22 2.71
N LEU A 50 -0.13 6.92 3.85
CA LEU A 50 0.52 6.43 5.07
C LEU A 50 -0.10 5.13 5.58
N ASP A 51 -1.42 4.97 5.45
CA ASP A 51 -2.13 3.74 5.83
C ASP A 51 -1.67 2.54 5.00
N VAL A 52 -1.61 2.70 3.68
CA VAL A 52 -1.15 1.66 2.75
C VAL A 52 0.33 1.34 2.99
N LEU A 53 1.15 2.36 3.23
CA LEU A 53 2.56 2.17 3.57
C LEU A 53 2.72 1.38 4.87
N ALA A 54 1.96 1.72 5.91
CA ALA A 54 2.00 1.03 7.20
C ALA A 54 1.64 -0.47 7.04
N LEU A 55 0.62 -0.78 6.25
CA LEU A 55 0.20 -2.16 5.96
C LEU A 55 1.28 -2.92 5.16
N ALA A 56 1.84 -2.31 4.12
CA ALA A 56 2.91 -2.93 3.33
C ALA A 56 4.19 -3.16 4.16
N CYS A 57 4.55 -2.22 5.05
CA CYS A 57 5.62 -2.41 6.02
C CYS A 57 5.30 -3.57 6.98
N HIS A 58 4.05 -3.73 7.42
CA HIS A 58 3.65 -4.82 8.29
C HIS A 58 3.77 -6.19 7.60
N ALA A 59 3.38 -6.28 6.33
CA ALA A 59 3.58 -7.48 5.51
C ALA A 59 5.08 -7.83 5.39
N ARG A 60 5.94 -6.84 5.13
CA ARG A 60 7.40 -7.03 5.12
C ARG A 60 7.96 -7.54 6.46
N ARG A 61 7.45 -7.04 7.58
CA ARG A 61 7.86 -7.51 8.91
C ARG A 61 7.42 -8.95 9.21
N ARG A 62 6.41 -9.45 8.51
CA ARG A 62 5.98 -10.86 8.56
C ARG A 62 6.79 -11.76 7.61
N GLY A 63 7.70 -11.20 6.81
CA GLY A 63 8.48 -11.94 5.82
C GLY A 63 7.79 -12.12 4.48
N TRP A 64 6.68 -11.41 4.22
CA TRP A 64 5.97 -11.48 2.94
C TRP A 64 6.67 -10.67 1.86
N ASP A 65 6.60 -11.14 0.62
CA ASP A 65 7.13 -10.40 -0.52
C ASP A 65 6.10 -9.42 -1.06
N VAL A 66 6.40 -8.13 -0.91
CA VAL A 66 5.59 -7.04 -1.48
C VAL A 66 6.10 -6.78 -2.90
N ARG A 67 5.40 -7.36 -3.88
CA ARG A 67 5.79 -7.33 -5.30
C ARG A 67 5.28 -6.10 -6.05
N VAL A 68 4.39 -5.33 -5.42
CA VAL A 68 3.79 -4.14 -6.00
C VAL A 68 4.80 -3.00 -6.02
N SER A 69 5.11 -2.49 -7.20
CA SER A 69 5.94 -1.29 -7.39
C SER A 69 5.06 -0.15 -7.90
N SER A 70 5.02 0.96 -7.15
CA SER A 70 4.26 2.13 -7.52
C SER A 70 5.04 3.40 -7.16
N PRO A 71 4.94 4.48 -7.95
CA PRO A 71 5.50 5.78 -7.55
C PRO A 71 4.93 6.30 -6.23
N TYR A 72 3.74 5.85 -5.85
CA TYR A 72 3.09 6.15 -4.56
C TYR A 72 3.52 5.21 -3.42
N LEU A 73 4.36 4.20 -3.72
CA LEU A 73 4.88 3.23 -2.75
C LEU A 73 6.42 3.20 -2.84
N PRO A 74 7.13 4.12 -2.17
CA PRO A 74 8.57 4.23 -2.29
C PRO A 74 9.25 2.93 -1.78
N GLY A 75 9.79 2.15 -2.71
CA GLY A 75 10.45 0.88 -2.42
C GLY A 75 11.63 0.96 -1.44
N ARG A 76 12.22 2.16 -1.27
CA ARG A 76 13.23 2.42 -0.23
C ARG A 76 12.66 2.32 1.19
N LEU A 77 11.43 2.80 1.41
CA LEU A 77 10.76 2.69 2.71
C LEU A 77 10.34 1.25 2.99
N LEU A 78 9.89 0.52 1.97
CA LEU A 78 9.60 -0.92 2.09
C LEU A 78 10.84 -1.73 2.48
N LYS A 79 11.99 -1.47 1.86
CA LYS A 79 13.26 -2.10 2.25
C LYS A 79 13.69 -1.76 3.68
N ALA A 80 13.38 -0.55 4.16
CA ALA A 80 13.69 -0.18 5.54
C ALA A 80 12.81 -0.92 6.57
N ALA A 81 11.63 -1.39 6.18
CA ALA A 81 10.72 -2.17 7.03
C ALA A 81 11.02 -3.68 7.05
N GLU A 82 11.99 -4.13 6.26
CA GLU A 82 12.46 -5.52 6.25
C GLU A 82 13.12 -5.82 7.61
N VAL A 83 12.63 -6.84 8.31
CA VAL A 83 13.22 -7.27 9.59
C VAL A 83 14.59 -7.89 9.28
N ARG A 84 15.63 -7.30 9.84
CA ARG A 84 17.01 -7.83 9.81
C ARG A 84 17.15 -9.08 10.67
#